data_AF-A0A5N5XU23-F1
#
_entry.id   AF-A0A5N5XU23-F1
#
_cell.length_a   1.000
_cell.length_b   1.000
_cell.length_c   1.000
_cell.angle_alpha   90.00
_cell.angle_beta   90.00
_cell.angle_gamma   90.00
#
_symmetry.space_group_name_H-M   'P 1'
#
loop_
_entity.id
_entity.type
_entity.pdbx_description
1 polymer ?
#
loop_
_entity_poly.entity_id
_entity_poly.type
_entity_poly.pdbx_seq_one_letter_code
_entity_poly.pdbx_strand_id
1 'polypeptide(L)'
;MNKKIKINKIFLFFLILIFFIFFIIFCILYIKRNRSFYINKKDKRQIDFLNKNQLNVEKDIEIQELKPKKSELELAKKLAYLSLKQFEEGLSNSRYQEDYKNIIIGDPEKFKENVLNGTLSTVSTSLIKGSIDFLSKILNREINLIINDNFVLSSCLINPLDHKQSKNTINLKLRNKNDSHFFIEEPNDTPGDGYCFFHALIFSLDKTVMNWRNIIDKYLN
;
A
#
# COMPACT_ATOMS: atom_id res chain seq x y z
N MET A 1 -10.15 -64.78 -30.03
CA MET A 1 -9.40 -64.01 -29.02
C MET A 1 -9.77 -62.54 -29.11
N ASN A 2 -10.36 -61.90 -28.07
CA ASN A 2 -10.32 -60.43 -27.80
C ASN A 2 -11.37 -59.88 -26.81
N LYS A 3 -12.31 -60.69 -26.26
CA LYS A 3 -13.27 -60.17 -25.26
C LYS A 3 -12.64 -59.85 -23.90
N LYS A 4 -11.75 -60.72 -23.38
CA LYS A 4 -11.05 -60.50 -22.09
C LYS A 4 -10.19 -59.22 -22.07
N ILE A 5 -9.49 -58.90 -23.18
CA ILE A 5 -8.63 -57.71 -23.28
C ILE A 5 -9.47 -56.41 -23.33
N LYS A 6 -10.63 -56.43 -24.01
CA LYS A 6 -11.54 -55.26 -24.04
C LYS A 6 -12.17 -54.99 -22.67
N ILE A 7 -12.55 -56.03 -21.92
CA ILE A 7 -13.12 -55.88 -20.57
C ILE A 7 -12.09 -55.24 -19.62
N ASN A 8 -10.82 -55.61 -19.70
CA ASN A 8 -9.76 -55.01 -18.87
C ASN A 8 -9.53 -53.53 -19.18
N LYS A 9 -9.63 -53.10 -20.46
CA LYS A 9 -9.51 -51.67 -20.82
C LYS A 9 -10.70 -50.85 -20.36
N ILE A 10 -11.91 -51.40 -20.45
CA ILE A 10 -13.13 -50.75 -19.94
C ILE A 10 -13.07 -50.62 -18.42
N PHE A 11 -12.65 -51.68 -17.72
CA PHE A 11 -12.49 -51.65 -16.27
C PHE A 11 -11.42 -50.63 -15.83
N LEU A 12 -10.28 -50.57 -16.54
CA LEU A 12 -9.23 -49.58 -16.28
C LEU A 12 -9.72 -48.15 -16.50
N PHE A 13 -10.53 -47.91 -17.54
CA PHE A 13 -11.14 -46.61 -17.80
C PHE A 13 -12.07 -46.17 -16.67
N PHE A 14 -12.92 -47.08 -16.16
CA PHE A 14 -13.78 -46.80 -15.01
C PHE A 14 -12.97 -46.51 -13.73
N LEU A 15 -11.87 -47.23 -13.51
CA LEU A 15 -10.97 -46.99 -12.37
C LEU A 15 -10.34 -45.59 -12.42
N ILE A 16 -9.87 -45.18 -13.59
CA ILE A 16 -9.29 -43.84 -13.81
C ILE A 16 -10.36 -42.76 -13.62
N LEU A 17 -11.56 -42.96 -14.16
CA LEU A 17 -12.68 -42.01 -14.00
C LEU A 17 -13.05 -41.81 -12.52
N ILE A 18 -13.13 -42.90 -11.76
CA ILE A 18 -13.40 -42.86 -10.31
C ILE A 18 -12.30 -42.07 -9.59
N PHE A 19 -11.02 -42.31 -9.93
CA PHE A 19 -9.91 -41.57 -9.35
C PHE A 19 -9.99 -40.06 -9.61
N PHE A 20 -10.35 -39.64 -10.84
CA PHE A 20 -10.54 -38.23 -11.17
C PHE A 20 -11.71 -37.60 -10.40
N ILE A 21 -12.82 -38.33 -10.24
CA ILE A 21 -13.98 -37.85 -9.46
C ILE A 21 -13.58 -37.65 -7.99
N PHE A 22 -12.85 -38.61 -7.40
CA PHE A 22 -12.32 -38.47 -6.03
C PHE A 22 -11.37 -37.29 -5.90
N PHE A 23 -10.49 -37.07 -6.88
CA PHE A 23 -9.57 -35.93 -6.89
C PHE A 23 -10.32 -34.59 -6.94
N ILE A 24 -11.35 -34.47 -7.77
CA ILE A 24 -12.19 -33.27 -7.85
C ILE A 24 -12.91 -33.02 -6.52
N ILE A 25 -13.50 -34.05 -5.92
CA ILE A 25 -14.16 -33.94 -4.60
C ILE A 25 -13.14 -33.50 -3.53
N PHE A 26 -11.95 -34.08 -3.54
CA PHE A 26 -10.87 -33.70 -2.62
C PHE A 26 -10.46 -32.23 -2.80
N CYS A 27 -10.29 -31.76 -4.03
CA CYS A 27 -9.99 -30.36 -4.33
C CYS A 27 -11.09 -29.41 -3.84
N ILE A 28 -12.37 -29.75 -4.04
CA ILE A 28 -13.51 -28.96 -3.56
C ILE A 28 -13.51 -28.91 -2.02
N LEU A 29 -13.30 -30.04 -1.36
CA LEU A 29 -13.24 -30.12 0.11
C LEU A 29 -12.03 -29.35 0.67
N TYR A 30 -10.88 -29.41 0.00
CA TYR A 30 -9.68 -28.67 0.37
C TYR A 30 -9.89 -27.15 0.25
N ILE A 31 -10.47 -26.69 -0.86
CA ILE A 31 -10.81 -25.28 -1.07
C ILE A 31 -11.84 -24.81 -0.04
N LYS A 32 -12.89 -25.61 0.22
CA LYS A 32 -13.93 -25.28 1.21
C LYS A 32 -13.36 -25.21 2.63
N ARG A 33 -12.47 -26.14 3.01
CA ARG A 33 -11.78 -26.17 4.30
C ARG A 33 -10.86 -24.95 4.46
N ASN A 34 -10.09 -24.60 3.42
CA ASN A 34 -9.28 -23.39 3.45
C ASN A 34 -10.15 -22.14 3.55
N ARG A 35 -11.23 -22.03 2.77
CA ARG A 35 -12.15 -20.88 2.82
C ARG A 35 -12.81 -20.74 4.19
N SER A 36 -13.25 -21.83 4.81
CA SER A 36 -13.78 -21.84 6.18
C SER A 36 -12.74 -21.47 7.22
N PHE A 37 -11.48 -21.89 7.05
CA PHE A 37 -10.36 -21.50 7.91
C PHE A 37 -10.03 -20.00 7.78
N TYR A 38 -10.07 -19.43 6.58
CA TYR A 38 -9.84 -18.00 6.36
C TYR A 38 -10.98 -17.12 6.89
N ILE A 39 -12.24 -17.56 6.75
CA ILE A 39 -13.41 -16.82 7.28
C ILE A 39 -13.43 -16.88 8.81
N ASN A 40 -13.25 -18.06 9.41
CA ASN A 40 -13.18 -18.19 10.87
C ASN A 40 -11.98 -17.44 11.48
N LYS A 41 -10.86 -17.29 10.76
CA LYS A 41 -9.71 -16.50 11.23
C LYS A 41 -9.97 -14.99 11.15
N LYS A 42 -10.78 -14.50 10.20
CA LYS A 42 -11.22 -13.10 10.14
C LYS A 42 -12.21 -12.78 11.26
N ASP A 43 -13.22 -13.62 11.46
CA ASP A 43 -14.26 -13.40 12.47
C ASP A 43 -13.70 -13.52 13.89
N LYS A 44 -12.83 -14.50 14.15
CA LYS A 44 -12.18 -14.64 15.47
C LYS A 44 -11.24 -13.48 15.77
N ARG A 45 -10.56 -12.90 14.77
CA ARG A 45 -9.73 -11.69 14.94
C ARG A 45 -10.56 -10.43 15.18
N GLN A 46 -11.74 -10.32 14.58
CA GLN A 46 -12.63 -9.17 14.79
C GLN A 46 -13.27 -9.22 16.19
N ILE A 47 -13.62 -10.42 16.65
CA ILE A 47 -14.15 -10.65 18.01
C ILE A 47 -13.05 -10.51 19.07
N ASP A 48 -11.83 -11.02 18.83
CA ASP A 48 -10.69 -10.80 19.72
C ASP A 48 -10.27 -9.32 19.78
N PHE A 49 -10.39 -8.58 18.67
CA PHE A 49 -10.19 -7.12 18.65
C PHE A 49 -11.26 -6.36 19.44
N LEU A 50 -12.53 -6.79 19.40
CA LEU A 50 -13.61 -6.20 20.18
C LEU A 50 -13.49 -6.53 21.68
N ASN A 51 -13.17 -7.77 22.04
CA ASN A 51 -13.04 -8.21 23.44
C ASN A 51 -11.79 -7.62 24.11
N LYS A 52 -10.67 -7.46 23.39
CA LYS A 52 -9.47 -6.78 23.91
C LYS A 52 -9.69 -5.27 24.12
N ASN A 53 -10.67 -4.67 23.45
CA ASN A 53 -11.06 -3.28 23.66
C ASN A 53 -12.05 -3.08 24.83
N GLN A 54 -12.79 -4.11 25.26
CA GLN A 54 -13.72 -4.00 26.40
C GLN A 54 -13.03 -4.24 27.75
N LEU A 55 -11.99 -5.08 27.82
CA LEU A 55 -11.25 -5.35 29.07
C LEU A 55 -10.24 -4.25 29.47
N ASN A 56 -9.94 -3.30 28.57
CA ASN A 56 -8.97 -2.23 28.79
C ASN A 56 -9.60 -0.88 29.18
N VAL A 57 -10.89 -0.85 29.54
CA VAL A 57 -11.59 0.39 29.95
C VAL A 57 -11.34 0.74 31.43
N GLU A 58 -10.66 -0.11 32.21
CA GLU A 58 -10.55 0.09 33.67
C GLU A 58 -9.14 0.37 34.22
N LYS A 59 -8.10 0.53 33.39
CA LYS A 59 -6.78 0.93 33.89
C LYS A 59 -6.11 1.94 32.98
N ASP A 60 -6.43 3.21 33.23
CA ASP A 60 -5.54 4.32 32.92
C ASP A 60 -4.21 4.15 33.68
N ILE A 61 -3.10 4.17 32.93
CA ILE A 61 -1.81 4.85 33.20
C ILE A 61 -0.79 4.33 32.16
N GLU A 62 -0.31 5.26 31.32
CA GLU A 62 0.90 5.21 30.49
C GLU A 62 1.16 3.96 29.62
N ILE A 63 0.82 4.07 28.33
CA ILE A 63 1.67 3.78 27.15
C ILE A 63 0.90 4.31 25.93
N GLN A 64 1.48 5.29 25.22
CA GLN A 64 0.97 5.77 23.93
C GLN A 64 1.16 4.67 22.87
N GLU A 65 0.18 3.78 22.70
CA GLU A 65 0.18 2.76 21.65
C GLU A 65 -0.68 3.17 20.45
N LEU A 66 -0.10 2.98 19.26
CA LEU A 66 -0.63 3.34 17.94
C LEU A 66 -2.01 2.73 17.66
N LYS A 67 -3.06 3.54 17.83
CA LYS A 67 -4.28 3.43 17.01
C LYS A 67 -4.26 4.60 16.02
N PRO A 68 -4.45 4.38 14.70
CA PRO A 68 -4.76 5.50 13.82
C PRO A 68 -6.11 6.03 14.31
N LYS A 69 -6.07 7.16 15.03
CA LYS A 69 -7.27 7.98 15.25
C LYS A 69 -7.86 8.22 13.87
N LYS A 70 -9.19 8.34 13.77
CA LYS A 70 -9.91 8.70 12.53
C LYS A 70 -9.24 9.84 11.73
N SER A 71 -8.42 10.67 12.39
CA SER A 71 -7.51 11.67 11.80
C SER A 71 -6.41 11.14 10.86
N GLU A 72 -5.80 9.97 11.11
CA GLU A 72 -4.63 9.50 10.33
C GLU A 72 -5.04 8.97 8.95
N LEU A 73 -6.16 8.25 8.84
CA LEU A 73 -6.69 7.85 7.54
C LEU A 73 -7.16 9.07 6.74
N GLU A 74 -7.81 10.04 7.37
CA GLU A 74 -8.18 11.28 6.70
C GLU A 74 -6.95 12.07 6.22
N LEU A 75 -5.89 12.12 7.02
CA LEU A 75 -4.61 12.70 6.61
C LEU A 75 -4.01 11.95 5.42
N ALA A 76 -3.99 10.61 5.46
CA ALA A 76 -3.49 9.78 4.35
C ALA A 76 -4.28 10.01 3.05
N LYS A 77 -5.61 10.13 3.14
CA LYS A 77 -6.47 10.45 1.99
C LYS A 77 -6.21 11.83 1.44
N LYS A 78 -6.11 12.85 2.30
CA LYS A 78 -5.80 14.22 1.89
C LYS A 78 -4.42 14.32 1.25
N LEU A 79 -3.42 13.63 1.80
CA LEU A 79 -2.09 13.51 1.20
C LEU A 79 -2.16 12.88 -0.20
N ALA A 80 -2.91 11.79 -0.37
CA ALA A 80 -3.09 11.17 -1.68
C ALA A 80 -3.69 12.14 -2.71
N TYR A 81 -4.69 12.92 -2.29
CA TYR A 81 -5.31 13.94 -3.13
C TYR A 81 -4.35 15.08 -3.50
N LEU A 82 -3.58 15.60 -2.54
CA LEU A 82 -2.57 16.65 -2.81
C LEU A 82 -1.45 16.14 -3.71
N SER A 83 -1.07 14.87 -3.55
CA SER A 83 -0.07 14.20 -4.39
C SER A 83 -0.55 14.07 -5.83
N LEU A 84 -1.82 13.72 -6.05
CA LEU A 84 -2.45 13.71 -7.37
C LEU A 84 -2.39 15.10 -8.00
N LYS A 85 -2.81 16.15 -7.27
CA LYS A 85 -2.76 17.54 -7.77
C LYS A 85 -1.34 17.94 -8.16
N GLN A 86 -0.35 17.66 -7.32
CA GLN A 86 1.03 17.99 -7.63
C GLN A 86 1.53 17.26 -8.88
N PHE A 87 1.08 16.03 -9.09
CA PHE A 87 1.41 15.28 -10.29
C PHE A 87 0.80 15.91 -11.55
N GLU A 88 -0.47 16.32 -11.49
CA GLU A 88 -1.14 17.05 -12.58
C GLU A 88 -0.48 18.41 -12.88
N GLU A 89 -0.03 19.14 -11.85
CA GLU A 89 0.76 20.36 -12.02
C GLU A 89 2.09 20.06 -12.73
N GLY A 90 2.78 18.98 -12.35
CA GLY A 90 4.03 18.56 -12.98
C GLY A 90 3.89 18.24 -14.46
N LEU A 91 2.81 17.55 -14.84
CA LEU A 91 2.46 17.30 -16.25
C LEU A 91 2.20 18.57 -17.05
N SER A 92 1.70 19.61 -16.39
CA SER A 92 1.38 20.90 -17.01
C SER A 92 2.58 21.86 -17.05
N ASN A 93 3.65 21.56 -16.31
CA ASN A 93 4.83 22.40 -16.21
C ASN A 93 5.83 22.07 -17.32
N SER A 94 6.06 23.02 -18.25
CA SER A 94 6.95 22.83 -19.40
C SER A 94 8.38 22.39 -19.03
N ARG A 95 8.85 22.70 -17.81
CA ARG A 95 10.18 22.34 -17.34
C ARG A 95 10.31 20.88 -16.92
N TYR A 96 9.26 20.30 -16.36
CA TYR A 96 9.28 18.95 -15.75
C TYR A 96 8.36 17.96 -16.46
N GLN A 97 7.57 18.43 -17.44
CA GLN A 97 6.54 17.65 -18.11
C GLN A 97 7.06 16.31 -18.67
N GLU A 98 8.28 16.26 -19.19
CA GLU A 98 8.86 15.04 -19.76
C GLU A 98 9.09 13.96 -18.69
N ASP A 99 9.63 14.32 -17.53
CA ASP A 99 9.83 13.40 -16.40
C ASP A 99 8.49 12.78 -15.95
N TYR A 100 7.45 13.59 -15.86
CA TYR A 100 6.12 13.14 -15.46
C TYR A 100 5.43 12.29 -16.54
N LYS A 101 5.59 12.63 -17.83
CA LYS A 101 5.06 11.85 -18.95
C LYS A 101 5.67 10.45 -19.00
N ASN A 102 6.99 10.34 -18.75
CA ASN A 102 7.67 9.05 -18.74
C ASN A 102 7.11 8.09 -17.68
N ILE A 103 6.64 8.63 -16.55
CA ILE A 103 5.99 7.83 -15.50
C ILE A 103 4.62 7.29 -15.95
N ILE A 104 3.81 8.11 -16.64
CA ILE A 104 2.50 7.68 -17.15
C ILE A 104 2.64 6.56 -18.18
N ILE A 105 3.65 6.63 -19.05
CA ILE A 105 3.88 5.61 -20.09
C ILE A 105 4.16 4.24 -19.45
N GLY A 106 4.82 4.21 -18.29
CA GLY A 106 5.10 2.98 -17.54
C GLY A 106 3.94 2.46 -16.68
N ASP A 107 2.95 3.29 -16.34
CA ASP A 107 1.84 2.97 -15.42
C ASP A 107 0.53 3.66 -15.89
N PRO A 108 -0.14 3.13 -16.92
CA PRO A 108 -1.30 3.77 -17.54
C PRO A 108 -2.49 3.86 -16.56
N GLU A 109 -3.01 5.08 -16.39
CA GLU A 109 -3.81 5.51 -15.25
C GLU A 109 -5.10 4.69 -15.00
N LYS A 110 -5.17 4.08 -13.82
CA LYS A 110 -6.44 3.72 -13.13
C LYS A 110 -6.57 4.31 -11.73
N PHE A 111 -5.55 5.03 -11.24
CA PHE A 111 -5.48 5.48 -9.84
C PHE A 111 -6.21 6.79 -9.56
N LYS A 112 -6.36 7.68 -10.56
CA LYS A 112 -6.99 8.99 -10.38
C LYS A 112 -8.41 8.89 -9.83
N GLU A 113 -9.23 8.05 -10.44
CA GLU A 113 -10.61 7.80 -9.98
C GLU A 113 -10.62 7.24 -8.55
N ASN A 114 -9.70 6.31 -8.23
CA ASN A 114 -9.60 5.73 -6.89
C ASN A 114 -9.20 6.76 -5.82
N VAL A 115 -8.34 7.72 -6.15
CA VAL A 115 -8.01 8.83 -5.23
C VAL A 115 -9.24 9.69 -4.97
N LEU A 116 -9.93 10.11 -6.03
CA LEU A 116 -11.11 10.99 -5.94
C LEU A 116 -12.27 10.33 -5.18
N ASN A 117 -12.43 9.02 -5.33
CA ASN A 117 -13.48 8.25 -4.67
C ASN A 117 -13.07 7.76 -3.26
N GLY A 118 -11.82 7.96 -2.84
CA GLY A 118 -11.35 7.50 -1.54
C GLY A 118 -11.18 5.97 -1.44
N THR A 119 -10.95 5.29 -2.56
CA THR A 119 -10.94 3.83 -2.73
C THR A 119 -9.62 3.31 -3.28
N LEU A 120 -8.50 3.95 -2.94
CA LEU A 120 -7.18 3.41 -3.30
C LEU A 120 -7.03 1.99 -2.77
N SER A 121 -6.49 1.10 -3.61
CA SER A 121 -6.16 -0.29 -3.25
C SER A 121 -4.65 -0.48 -3.08
N THR A 122 -3.87 0.20 -3.92
CA THR A 122 -2.43 0.39 -3.82
C THR A 122 -2.09 1.73 -4.44
N VAL A 123 -0.94 2.29 -4.06
CA VAL A 123 -0.44 3.53 -4.65
C VAL A 123 0.18 3.25 -6.03
N SER A 124 0.00 4.17 -6.98
CA SER A 124 0.67 4.13 -8.29
C SER A 124 2.02 4.86 -8.25
N THR A 125 2.87 4.61 -9.23
CA THR A 125 4.16 5.31 -9.33
C THR A 125 3.97 6.81 -9.47
N SER A 126 2.94 7.23 -10.22
CA SER A 126 2.54 8.63 -10.37
C SER A 126 2.22 9.30 -9.05
N LEU A 127 1.46 8.62 -8.18
CA LEU A 127 1.14 9.15 -6.85
C LEU A 127 2.37 9.21 -5.95
N ILE A 128 3.25 8.22 -6.00
CA ILE A 128 4.51 8.25 -5.25
C ILE A 128 5.32 9.48 -5.68
N LYS A 129 5.51 9.70 -6.99
CA LYS A 129 6.24 10.87 -7.50
C LYS A 129 5.59 12.19 -7.06
N GLY A 130 4.28 12.31 -7.27
CA GLY A 130 3.51 13.48 -6.85
C GLY A 130 3.63 13.76 -5.34
N SER A 131 3.66 12.71 -4.51
CA SER A 131 3.84 12.82 -3.06
C SER A 131 5.20 13.40 -2.70
N ILE A 132 6.27 12.86 -3.28
CA ILE A 132 7.64 13.26 -2.97
C ILE A 132 7.89 14.70 -3.44
N ASP A 133 7.41 15.06 -4.62
CA ASP A 133 7.54 16.42 -5.15
C ASP A 133 6.68 17.43 -4.37
N PHE A 134 5.48 17.05 -3.95
CA PHE A 134 4.62 17.88 -3.12
C PHE A 134 5.28 18.17 -1.78
N LEU A 135 5.76 17.12 -1.10
CA LEU A 135 6.45 17.24 0.17
C LEU A 135 7.72 18.08 0.04
N SER A 136 8.49 17.88 -1.03
CA SER A 136 9.71 18.65 -1.30
C SER A 136 9.42 20.15 -1.43
N LYS A 137 8.36 20.48 -2.19
CA LYS A 137 7.90 21.86 -2.38
C LYS A 137 7.48 22.51 -1.06
N ILE A 138 6.66 21.85 -0.25
CA ILE A 138 6.17 22.44 1.02
C ILE A 138 7.24 22.50 2.11
N LEU A 139 8.14 21.52 2.16
CA LEU A 139 9.21 21.47 3.16
C LEU A 139 10.43 22.29 2.72
N ASN A 140 10.47 22.73 1.46
CA ASN A 140 11.58 23.41 0.82
C ASN A 140 12.90 22.65 1.01
N ARG A 141 12.86 21.35 0.69
CA ARG A 141 13.95 20.39 0.88
C ARG A 141 13.92 19.35 -0.22
N GLU A 142 15.10 18.82 -0.56
CA GLU A 142 15.17 17.64 -1.40
C GLU A 142 14.68 16.43 -0.63
N ILE A 143 13.91 15.57 -1.27
CA ILE A 143 13.41 14.34 -0.65
C ILE A 143 13.81 13.17 -1.51
N ASN A 144 14.60 12.28 -0.92
CA ASN A 144 14.90 10.97 -1.47
C ASN A 144 13.96 9.93 -0.87
N LEU A 145 13.31 9.16 -1.71
CA LEU A 145 12.55 7.99 -1.30
C LEU A 145 13.42 6.74 -1.42
N ILE A 146 13.58 6.05 -0.29
CA ILE A 146 14.31 4.80 -0.19
C ILE A 146 13.31 3.71 0.20
N ILE A 147 13.18 2.68 -0.63
CA ILE A 147 12.29 1.53 -0.37
C ILE A 147 13.13 0.25 -0.36
N ASN A 148 12.98 -0.55 0.68
CA ASN A 148 13.76 -1.79 0.87
C ASN A 148 15.27 -1.54 0.76
N ASP A 149 15.74 -0.44 1.36
CA ASP A 149 17.13 0.04 1.32
C ASP A 149 17.68 0.41 -0.07
N ASN A 150 16.82 0.43 -1.10
CA ASN A 150 17.16 0.88 -2.44
C ASN A 150 16.64 2.30 -2.68
N PHE A 151 17.47 3.13 -3.31
CA PHE A 151 17.02 4.43 -3.81
C PHE A 151 15.99 4.23 -4.93
N VAL A 152 14.82 4.83 -4.79
CA VAL A 152 13.73 4.71 -5.78
C VAL A 152 13.62 5.97 -6.62
N LEU A 153 13.48 7.13 -5.97
CA LEU A 153 13.41 8.41 -6.67
C LEU A 153 13.78 9.58 -5.75
N SER A 154 14.13 10.71 -6.36
CA SER A 154 14.28 12.01 -5.70
C SER A 154 13.24 13.00 -6.20
N SER A 155 12.95 14.00 -5.38
CA SER A 155 12.18 15.17 -5.76
C SER A 155 12.86 15.97 -6.87
N CYS A 156 12.11 16.46 -7.85
CA CYS A 156 12.66 17.28 -8.95
C CYS A 156 12.27 18.77 -8.88
N LEU A 157 11.42 19.18 -7.93
CA LEU A 157 10.82 20.52 -7.90
C LEU A 157 11.62 21.61 -7.16
N ILE A 158 12.90 21.40 -6.83
CA ILE A 158 13.68 22.45 -6.17
C ILE A 158 14.18 23.43 -7.23
N ASN A 159 13.91 24.72 -7.02
CA ASN A 159 14.37 25.78 -7.89
C ASN A 159 15.91 25.77 -7.91
N PRO A 160 16.58 25.49 -9.04
CA PRO A 160 18.04 25.37 -9.05
C PRO A 160 18.76 26.69 -8.78
N LEU A 161 18.04 27.81 -8.75
CA LEU A 161 18.60 29.10 -8.32
C LEU A 161 18.91 29.14 -6.81
N ASP A 162 18.41 28.19 -6.02
CA ASP A 162 18.69 28.05 -4.58
C ASP A 162 19.89 27.11 -4.31
N HIS A 163 21.00 27.31 -5.02
CA HIS A 163 22.25 26.53 -4.88
C HIS A 163 22.86 26.47 -3.46
N LYS A 164 22.30 27.18 -2.47
CA LYS A 164 22.64 27.02 -1.04
C LYS A 164 21.98 25.81 -0.36
N GLN A 165 21.07 25.08 -1.03
CA GLN A 165 20.20 24.07 -0.40
C GLN A 165 20.73 22.62 -0.38
N SER A 166 21.90 22.30 -0.98
CA SER A 166 22.43 20.92 -1.01
C SER A 166 22.71 20.29 0.37
N LYS A 167 22.60 21.07 1.46
CA LYS A 167 22.72 20.58 2.84
C LYS A 167 21.40 20.11 3.47
N ASN A 168 20.27 20.17 2.78
CA ASN A 168 18.94 20.01 3.39
C ASN A 168 18.11 18.84 2.81
N THR A 169 18.78 17.81 2.30
CA THR A 169 18.12 16.60 1.79
C THR A 169 17.55 15.74 2.93
N ILE A 170 16.31 15.27 2.75
CA ILE A 170 15.63 14.32 3.63
C ILE A 170 15.58 12.96 2.95
N ASN A 171 15.96 11.91 3.67
CA ASN A 171 15.81 10.54 3.21
C ASN A 171 14.60 9.91 3.91
N LEU A 172 13.49 9.72 3.18
CA LEU A 172 12.32 9.00 3.68
C LEU A 172 12.49 7.52 3.37
N LYS A 173 12.61 6.71 4.43
CA LYS A 173 12.85 5.28 4.34
C LYS A 173 11.57 4.52 4.64
N LEU A 174 11.17 3.66 3.70
CA LEU A 174 10.04 2.75 3.80
C LEU A 174 10.47 1.33 3.44
N ARG A 175 9.60 0.36 3.74
CA ARG A 175 9.67 -1.02 3.24
C ARG A 175 8.48 -1.29 2.35
N ASN A 176 8.65 -2.22 1.41
CA ASN A 176 7.57 -2.72 0.58
C ASN A 176 7.64 -4.24 0.48
N LYS A 177 6.50 -4.90 0.59
CA LYS A 177 6.35 -6.33 0.37
C LYS A 177 5.46 -6.57 -0.84
N ASN A 178 5.95 -7.41 -1.76
CA ASN A 178 5.23 -7.87 -2.94
C ASN A 178 4.64 -6.72 -3.79
N ASP A 179 5.37 -5.61 -3.91
CA ASP A 179 5.02 -4.43 -4.71
C ASP A 179 3.65 -3.82 -4.40
N SER A 180 3.09 -4.09 -3.20
CA SER A 180 1.69 -3.75 -2.90
C SER A 180 1.44 -3.30 -1.46
N HIS A 181 2.29 -3.69 -0.50
CA HIS A 181 2.11 -3.30 0.90
C HIS A 181 3.34 -2.56 1.43
N PHE A 182 3.15 -1.29 1.77
CA PHE A 182 4.20 -0.40 2.28
C PHE A 182 4.14 -0.27 3.80
N PHE A 183 5.29 -0.33 4.47
CA PHE A 183 5.41 -0.31 5.94
C PHE A 183 6.78 0.24 6.36
N ILE A 184 7.14 0.18 7.65
CA ILE A 184 8.38 0.79 8.17
C ILE A 184 9.41 -0.26 8.59
N GLU A 185 9.05 -1.11 9.54
CA GLU A 185 9.89 -2.20 10.07
C GLU A 185 9.21 -3.55 9.81
N GLU A 186 7.91 -3.67 10.14
CA GLU A 186 7.12 -4.89 9.93
C GLU A 186 5.85 -4.65 9.12
N PRO A 187 5.35 -5.64 8.36
CA PRO A 187 4.13 -5.48 7.55
C PRO A 187 2.88 -5.05 8.33
N ASN A 188 2.85 -5.22 9.65
CA ASN A 188 1.70 -4.84 10.47
C ASN A 188 1.75 -3.38 10.94
N ASP A 189 2.82 -2.63 10.64
CA ASP A 189 2.97 -1.22 11.04
C ASP A 189 1.95 -0.30 10.36
N THR A 190 1.43 -0.72 9.21
CA THR A 190 0.46 0.03 8.43
C THR A 190 -0.80 -0.80 8.17
N PRO A 191 -1.99 -0.18 8.18
CA PRO A 191 -3.23 -0.88 7.88
C PRO A 191 -3.30 -1.26 6.39
N GLY A 192 -3.96 -2.38 6.11
CA GLY A 192 -4.29 -2.83 4.76
C GLY A 192 -5.59 -2.19 4.25
N ASP A 193 -5.71 -0.86 4.34
CA ASP A 193 -6.88 -0.08 3.89
C ASP A 193 -6.70 0.52 2.49
N GLY A 194 -5.59 0.16 1.83
CA GLY A 194 -5.20 0.65 0.50
C GLY A 194 -4.46 1.98 0.48
N TYR A 195 -4.25 2.60 1.66
CA TYR A 195 -3.44 3.81 1.86
C TYR A 195 -2.12 3.50 2.58
N CYS A 196 -1.67 2.24 2.60
CA CYS A 196 -0.48 1.78 3.32
C CYS A 196 0.80 2.59 2.98
N PHE A 197 0.96 3.03 1.73
CA PHE A 197 2.05 3.94 1.34
C PHE A 197 2.00 5.26 2.10
N PHE A 198 0.83 5.91 2.16
CA PHE A 198 0.67 7.20 2.82
C PHE A 198 0.81 7.06 4.34
N HIS A 199 0.32 5.96 4.94
CA HIS A 199 0.56 5.66 6.35
C HIS A 199 2.05 5.50 6.66
N ALA A 200 2.78 4.75 5.82
CA ALA A 200 4.23 4.61 5.98
C ALA A 200 4.95 5.95 5.76
N LEU A 201 4.52 6.73 4.79
CA LEU A 201 5.09 8.05 4.50
C LEU A 201 4.92 9.01 5.68
N ILE A 202 3.72 9.08 6.26
CA ILE A 202 3.40 9.87 7.46
C ILE A 202 4.34 9.49 8.61
N PHE A 203 4.48 8.18 8.88
CA PHE A 203 5.33 7.70 9.96
C PHE A 203 6.82 8.02 9.71
N SER A 204 7.29 7.89 8.47
CA SER A 204 8.65 8.26 8.09
C SER A 204 8.91 9.75 8.29
N LEU A 205 7.93 10.61 7.94
CA LEU A 205 8.00 12.06 8.16
C LEU A 205 8.00 12.42 9.64
N ASP A 206 7.15 11.78 10.45
CA ASP A 206 7.11 12.00 11.91
C ASP A 206 8.47 11.70 12.57
N LYS A 207 9.19 10.69 12.08
CA LYS A 207 10.55 10.36 12.55
C LYS A 207 11.63 11.31 12.03
N THR A 208 11.46 11.92 10.87
CA THR A 208 12.57 12.58 10.14
C THR A 208 12.47 14.10 10.10
N VAL A 209 11.27 14.67 10.18
CA VAL A 209 11.03 16.10 10.00
C VAL A 209 10.19 16.65 11.15
N MET A 210 10.84 17.35 12.08
CA MET A 210 10.14 17.98 13.20
C MET A 210 9.10 19.00 12.70
N ASN A 211 7.89 18.98 13.26
CA ASN A 211 6.79 19.91 12.97
C ASN A 211 6.27 19.92 11.53
N TRP A 212 6.54 18.90 10.70
CA TRP A 212 6.03 18.85 9.32
C TRP A 212 4.50 18.91 9.23
N ARG A 213 3.80 18.34 10.22
CA ARG A 213 2.33 18.37 10.32
C ARG A 213 1.77 19.81 10.35
N ASN A 214 2.39 20.70 11.14
CA ASN A 214 1.99 22.11 11.20
C ASN A 214 2.24 22.84 9.86
N ILE A 215 3.25 22.41 9.10
CA ILE A 215 3.56 22.99 7.79
C ILE A 215 2.49 22.59 6.78
N ILE A 216 2.11 21.30 6.77
CA ILE A 216 1.14 20.78 5.80
C ILE A 216 -0.31 21.16 6.14
N ASP A 217 -0.66 21.40 7.40
CA ASP A 217 -2.04 21.74 7.82
C ASP A 217 -2.65 22.91 7.05
N LYS A 218 -1.82 23.84 6.57
CA LYS A 218 -2.23 24.97 5.71
C LYS A 218 -2.76 24.56 4.34
N TYR A 219 -2.43 23.35 3.90
CA TYR A 219 -2.81 22.76 2.61
C TYR A 219 -3.90 21.68 2.75
N LEU A 220 -4.22 21.29 4.00
CA LEU A 220 -5.20 20.25 4.31
C LEU A 220 -6.60 20.81 4.62
N ASN A 221 -6.74 22.12 4.77
CA ASN A 221 -7.98 22.86 5.05
C ASN A 221 -8.40 23.68 3.83
#